data_AF-A0A969MPP9-F1
#
_entry.id   AF-A0A969MPP9-F1
#
_cell.length_a   1.000
_cell.length_b   1.000
_cell.length_c   1.000
_cell.angle_alpha   90.00
_cell.angle_beta   90.00
_cell.angle_gamma   90.00
#
_symmetry.space_group_name_H-M   'P 1'
#
loop_
_entity.id
_entity.type
_entity.pdbx_description
1 polymer ?
#
loop_
_entity_poly.entity_id
_entity_poly.type
_entity_poly.pdbx_seq_one_letter_code
_entity_poly.pdbx_strand_id
1 'polypeptide(L)'
;MAEFYKGERVVVLQGEYRNQHGKINSEMLVGLTHNKYRVSLDNGGNSEFYELDIKHEDLSKDEISTVMKNIAKEVNQVSSKLPGEMKTELPNHIGYLRDALLSEDKSRAEIEYNYVASNLKKLSEQKVLPPDWIESTRIDFEKIDWVVKRLS
;
A
#
# COMPACT_ATOMS: atom_id res chain seq x y z
N MET A 1 2.07 -16.41 -20.23
CA MET A 1 2.66 -16.02 -18.93
C MET A 1 1.57 -15.29 -18.16
N ALA A 2 1.48 -15.44 -16.84
CA ALA A 2 0.53 -14.65 -16.05
C ALA A 2 0.91 -13.17 -16.14
N GLU A 3 -0.06 -12.30 -16.45
CA GLU A 3 0.14 -10.85 -16.45
C GLU A 3 0.25 -10.30 -15.03
N PHE A 4 -0.42 -10.94 -14.08
CA PHE A 4 -0.46 -10.52 -12.68
C PHE A 4 0.08 -11.62 -11.75
N TYR A 5 0.81 -11.20 -10.72
CA TYR A 5 1.35 -12.06 -9.68
C TYR A 5 0.65 -11.85 -8.33
N LYS A 6 0.70 -12.87 -7.47
CA LYS A 6 0.18 -12.78 -6.10
C LYS A 6 0.85 -11.63 -5.34
N GLY A 7 0.02 -10.82 -4.68
CA GLY A 7 0.44 -9.68 -3.88
C GLY A 7 0.47 -8.36 -4.64
N GLU A 8 0.38 -8.38 -5.97
CA GLU A 8 0.32 -7.17 -6.77
C GLU A 8 -0.99 -6.42 -6.55
N ARG A 9 -0.89 -5.08 -6.60
CA ARG A 9 -2.05 -4.20 -6.45
C ARG A 9 -2.69 -3.90 -7.78
N VAL A 10 -4.02 -3.93 -7.79
CA VAL A 10 -4.84 -3.73 -8.98
C VAL A 10 -6.03 -2.82 -8.72
N VAL A 11 -6.54 -2.20 -9.77
CA VAL A 11 -7.82 -1.50 -9.77
C VAL A 11 -8.76 -2.14 -10.79
N VAL A 12 -10.01 -2.32 -10.39
CA VAL A 12 -11.06 -2.92 -11.21
C VAL A 12 -11.60 -1.89 -12.19
N LEU A 13 -11.71 -2.27 -13.46
CA LEU A 13 -12.06 -1.38 -14.56
C LEU A 13 -13.56 -1.33 -14.86
N GLN A 14 -14.31 -2.38 -14.52
CA GLN A 14 -15.69 -2.58 -14.97
C GLN A 14 -16.58 -3.25 -13.90
N GLY A 15 -17.90 -3.24 -14.15
CA GLY A 15 -18.89 -3.92 -13.31
C GLY A 15 -19.21 -3.22 -11.98
N GLU A 16 -19.78 -3.99 -11.05
CA GLU A 16 -20.21 -3.52 -9.71
C GLU A 16 -19.04 -2.95 -8.89
N TYR A 17 -17.86 -3.55 -9.04
CA TYR A 17 -16.65 -3.14 -8.33
C TYR A 17 -15.80 -2.13 -9.11
N ARG A 18 -16.35 -1.45 -10.12
CA ARG A 18 -15.60 -0.46 -10.90
C ARG A 18 -14.93 0.58 -10.01
N ASN A 19 -13.66 0.86 -10.29
CA ASN A 19 -12.76 1.74 -9.53
C ASN A 19 -12.46 1.27 -8.09
N GLN A 20 -12.79 0.01 -7.74
CA GLN A 20 -12.33 -0.57 -6.48
C GLN A 20 -10.89 -1.04 -6.62
N HIS A 21 -10.13 -0.82 -5.55
CA HIS A 21 -8.72 -1.18 -5.45
C HIS A 21 -8.60 -2.49 -4.66
N GLY A 22 -7.53 -3.24 -4.90
CA GLY A 22 -7.29 -4.48 -4.16
C GLY A 22 -5.97 -5.13 -4.49
N LYS A 23 -5.82 -6.36 -4.00
CA LYS A 23 -4.63 -7.19 -4.19
C LYS A 23 -4.95 -8.54 -4.77
N ILE A 24 -4.10 -9.00 -5.69
CA ILE A 24 -4.17 -10.34 -6.25
C ILE A 24 -3.83 -11.36 -5.16
N ASN A 25 -4.76 -12.27 -4.86
CA ASN A 25 -4.55 -13.35 -3.90
C ASN A 25 -4.03 -14.62 -4.59
N SER A 26 -4.61 -14.94 -5.75
CA SER A 26 -4.33 -16.16 -6.49
C SER A 26 -4.83 -16.04 -7.93
N GLU A 27 -4.09 -16.68 -8.84
CA GLU A 27 -4.53 -16.96 -10.21
C GLU A 27 -5.47 -18.19 -10.23
N MET A 28 -6.48 -18.13 -11.09
CA MET A 28 -7.42 -19.19 -11.35
C MET A 28 -7.47 -19.43 -12.87
N LEU A 29 -7.07 -20.62 -13.28
CA LEU A 29 -7.18 -21.05 -14.67
C LEU A 29 -8.64 -21.38 -14.99
N VAL A 30 -9.28 -20.57 -15.84
CA VAL A 30 -10.63 -20.82 -16.33
C VAL A 30 -10.55 -21.15 -17.82
N GLY A 31 -10.30 -22.43 -18.11
CA GLY A 31 -10.15 -22.94 -19.47
C GLY A 31 -8.79 -22.62 -20.11
N LEU A 32 -8.71 -22.73 -21.43
CA LEU A 32 -7.46 -22.61 -22.19
C LEU A 32 -7.06 -21.17 -22.56
N THR A 33 -7.97 -20.20 -22.43
CA THR A 33 -7.80 -18.87 -23.07
C THR A 33 -8.02 -17.66 -22.17
N HIS A 34 -8.51 -17.83 -20.93
CA HIS A 34 -8.77 -16.69 -20.05
C HIS A 34 -8.31 -16.96 -18.61
N ASN A 35 -7.43 -16.11 -18.11
CA ASN A 35 -7.06 -16.11 -16.71
C ASN A 35 -8.12 -15.33 -15.91
N LYS A 36 -8.52 -15.90 -14.78
CA LYS A 36 -9.20 -15.15 -13.72
C LYS A 36 -8.26 -14.96 -12.55
N TYR A 37 -8.43 -13.87 -11.85
CA TYR A 37 -7.70 -13.58 -10.63
C TYR A 37 -8.68 -13.34 -9.49
N ARG A 38 -8.40 -13.97 -8.35
CA ARG A 38 -9.10 -13.65 -7.11
C ARG A 38 -8.41 -12.45 -6.48
N VAL A 39 -9.17 -11.38 -6.26
CA VAL A 39 -8.70 -10.11 -5.69
C VAL A 39 -9.34 -9.91 -4.31
N SER A 40 -8.51 -9.64 -3.30
CA SER A 40 -8.95 -9.06 -2.02
C SER A 40 -9.21 -7.58 -2.24
N LEU A 41 -10.45 -7.13 -2.13
CA LEU A 41 -10.78 -5.71 -2.30
C LEU A 41 -10.46 -4.92 -1.01
N ASP A 42 -10.01 -3.68 -1.17
CA ASP A 42 -9.67 -2.77 -0.06
C ASP A 42 -10.90 -2.46 0.81
N ASN A 43 -12.10 -2.45 0.23
CA ASN A 43 -13.37 -2.25 0.95
C ASN A 43 -13.91 -3.52 1.62
N GLY A 44 -13.16 -4.62 1.55
CA GLY A 44 -13.49 -5.91 2.13
C GLY A 44 -14.03 -6.93 1.13
N GLY A 45 -13.86 -8.20 1.48
CA GLY A 45 -14.31 -9.32 0.65
C GLY A 45 -13.31 -9.76 -0.42
N ASN A 46 -13.68 -10.81 -1.14
CA ASN A 46 -12.91 -11.37 -2.23
C ASN A 46 -13.81 -11.51 -3.45
N SER A 47 -13.34 -11.05 -4.59
CA SER A 47 -14.06 -11.15 -5.86
C SER A 47 -13.14 -11.69 -6.95
N GLU A 48 -13.73 -12.28 -7.99
CA GLU A 48 -13.00 -12.86 -9.11
C GLU A 48 -13.18 -11.98 -10.34
N PHE A 49 -12.06 -11.63 -10.97
CA PHE A 49 -12.04 -10.75 -12.14
C PHE A 49 -11.30 -11.43 -13.28
N TYR A 50 -11.74 -11.20 -14.52
CA TYR A 50 -10.92 -11.57 -15.67
C TYR A 50 -9.73 -10.63 -15.79
N GLU A 51 -8.65 -11.10 -16.41
CA GLU A 51 -7.44 -10.31 -16.69
C GLU A 51 -7.77 -8.93 -17.30
N LEU A 52 -8.68 -8.89 -18.28
CA LEU A 52 -9.09 -7.67 -18.98
C LEU A 52 -9.92 -6.68 -18.13
N ASP A 53 -10.44 -7.13 -16.98
CA ASP A 53 -11.28 -6.32 -16.10
C ASP A 53 -10.49 -5.64 -14.99
N ILE A 54 -9.18 -5.88 -14.92
CA ILE A 54 -8.27 -5.30 -13.93
C ILE A 54 -7.07 -4.67 -14.62
N LYS A 55 -6.44 -3.72 -13.96
CA LYS A 55 -5.11 -3.22 -14.32
C LYS A 55 -4.29 -3.03 -13.06
N HIS A 56 -2.97 -2.95 -13.20
CA HIS A 56 -2.12 -2.53 -12.09
C HIS A 56 -2.60 -1.19 -11.52
N GLU A 57 -2.65 -1.13 -10.20
CA GLU A 57 -2.91 0.11 -9.49
C GLU A 57 -1.75 1.07 -9.77
N ASP A 58 -2.08 2.28 -10.19
CA ASP A 58 -1.13 3.36 -10.41
C ASP A 58 -1.71 4.60 -9.75
N LEU A 59 -0.97 5.17 -8.80
CA LEU A 59 -1.42 6.31 -8.01
C LEU A 59 -0.88 7.59 -8.61
N SER A 60 -1.79 8.52 -8.90
CA SER A 60 -1.41 9.88 -9.25
C SER A 60 -0.68 10.58 -8.10
N LYS A 61 0.04 11.67 -8.40
CA LYS A 61 0.74 12.48 -7.38
C LYS A 61 -0.20 13.03 -6.29
N ASP A 62 -1.45 13.31 -6.65
CA ASP A 62 -2.47 13.77 -5.71
C ASP A 62 -2.96 12.64 -4.80
N GLU A 63 -3.13 11.43 -5.35
CA GLU A 63 -3.46 10.24 -4.57
C GLU A 63 -2.31 9.87 -3.62
N ILE A 64 -1.06 9.86 -4.10
CA ILE A 64 0.14 9.68 -3.27
C ILE A 64 0.16 10.71 -2.13
N SER A 65 -0.06 12.00 -2.45
CA SER A 65 -0.11 13.05 -1.43
C SER A 65 -1.21 12.82 -0.40
N THR A 66 -2.37 12.29 -0.80
CA THR A 66 -3.49 12.01 0.08
C THR A 66 -3.18 10.82 1.00
N VAL A 67 -2.69 9.72 0.44
CA VAL A 67 -2.27 8.52 1.20
C VAL A 67 -1.18 8.89 2.21
N MET A 68 -0.17 9.66 1.81
CA MET A 68 0.89 10.10 2.71
C MET A 68 0.39 11.03 3.82
N LYS A 69 -0.60 11.90 3.55
CA LYS A 69 -1.25 12.71 4.59
C LYS A 69 -2.01 11.84 5.60
N ASN A 70 -2.69 10.80 5.15
CA ASN A 70 -3.38 9.86 6.03
C ASN A 70 -2.39 9.13 6.93
N ILE A 71 -1.32 8.56 6.35
CA ILE A 71 -0.24 7.92 7.10
C ILE A 71 0.35 8.87 8.13
N ALA A 72 0.69 10.11 7.74
CA ALA A 72 1.26 11.10 8.64
C ALA A 72 0.30 11.46 9.80
N LYS A 73 -0.99 11.61 9.50
CA LYS A 73 -2.02 11.87 10.51
C LYS A 73 -2.10 10.71 11.51
N GLU A 74 -2.14 9.48 11.02
CA GLU A 74 -2.22 8.29 11.86
C GLU A 74 -0.96 8.13 12.73
N VAL A 75 0.22 8.35 12.17
CA VAL A 75 1.48 8.32 12.94
C VAL A 75 1.54 9.43 13.99
N ASN A 76 1.04 10.63 13.67
CA ASN A 76 0.98 11.71 14.64
C ASN A 76 0.06 11.39 15.83
N GLN A 77 -1.04 10.67 15.62
CA GLN A 77 -1.94 10.24 16.71
C GLN A 77 -1.25 9.30 17.70
N VAL A 78 -0.30 8.49 17.23
CA VAL A 78 0.46 7.56 18.08
C VAL A 78 1.83 8.09 18.50
N SER A 79 2.26 9.25 17.99
CA SER A 79 3.59 9.84 18.22
C SER A 79 3.97 9.96 19.69
N SER A 80 3.02 10.32 20.56
CA SER A 80 3.24 10.45 22.01
C SER A 80 3.63 9.14 22.69
N LYS A 81 3.23 8.00 22.12
CA LYS A 81 3.50 6.64 22.59
C LYS A 81 4.81 6.07 22.04
N LEU A 82 5.41 6.72 21.04
CA LEU A 82 6.67 6.25 20.45
C LEU A 82 7.83 6.43 21.43
N PRO A 83 8.81 5.52 21.47
CA PRO A 83 9.95 5.62 22.37
C PRO A 83 11.02 6.60 21.85
N GLY A 84 11.67 7.34 22.76
CA GLY A 84 12.88 8.11 22.47
C GLY A 84 12.78 9.07 21.29
N GLU A 85 13.81 9.06 20.44
CA GLU A 85 13.95 9.92 19.25
C GLU A 85 12.97 9.57 18.13
N MET A 86 12.35 8.38 18.15
CA MET A 86 11.35 7.98 17.15
C MET A 86 10.13 8.91 17.13
N LYS A 87 9.84 9.59 18.25
CA LYS A 87 8.78 10.61 18.32
C LYS A 87 8.94 11.70 17.28
N THR A 88 10.19 12.08 16.99
CA THR A 88 10.54 13.15 16.07
C THR A 88 11.04 12.63 14.74
N GLU A 89 11.76 11.51 14.72
CA GLU A 89 12.31 10.95 13.47
C GLU A 89 11.22 10.38 12.56
N LEU A 90 10.30 9.58 13.10
CA LEU A 90 9.32 8.87 12.26
C LEU A 90 8.42 9.83 11.46
N PRO A 91 7.86 10.92 12.03
CA PRO A 91 7.15 11.93 11.24
C PRO A 91 8.00 12.58 10.14
N ASN A 92 9.28 12.83 10.41
CA ASN A 92 10.18 13.43 9.41
C ASN A 92 10.44 12.47 8.25
N HIS A 93 10.70 11.18 8.54
CA HIS A 93 10.90 10.16 7.52
C HIS A 93 9.65 9.92 6.65
N ILE A 94 8.44 10.08 7.20
CA ILE A 94 7.21 10.08 6.41
C ILE A 94 7.16 11.28 5.46
N GLY A 95 7.60 12.46 5.91
CA GLY A 95 7.76 13.64 5.06
C GLY A 95 8.77 13.40 3.93
N TYR A 96 9.94 12.86 4.25
CA TYR A 96 10.97 12.55 3.25
C TYR A 96 10.53 11.48 2.25
N LEU A 97 9.82 10.45 2.72
CA LEU A 97 9.21 9.44 1.84
C LEU A 97 8.23 10.09 0.87
N ARG A 98 7.35 10.99 1.36
CA ARG A 98 6.42 11.72 0.50
C ARG A 98 7.16 12.51 -0.57
N ASP A 99 8.17 13.28 -0.18
CA ASP A 99 8.93 14.11 -1.12
C ASP A 99 9.68 13.25 -2.16
N ALA A 100 10.24 12.12 -1.74
CA ALA A 100 10.89 11.16 -2.62
C ALA A 100 9.91 10.54 -3.64
N LEU A 101 8.71 10.16 -3.19
CA LEU A 101 7.67 9.62 -4.08
C LEU A 101 7.18 10.66 -5.11
N LEU A 102 6.99 11.93 -4.69
CA LEU A 102 6.51 12.99 -5.58
C LEU A 102 7.57 13.43 -6.60
N SER A 103 8.85 13.33 -6.23
CA SER A 103 9.99 13.58 -7.10
C SER A 103 10.43 12.36 -7.90
N GLU A 104 9.78 11.21 -7.71
CA GLU A 104 10.09 9.93 -8.38
C GLU A 104 11.54 9.45 -8.12
N ASP A 105 12.14 9.85 -7.00
CA ASP A 105 13.46 9.39 -6.58
C ASP A 105 13.34 8.00 -5.92
N LYS A 106 13.51 6.96 -6.74
CA LYS A 106 13.40 5.56 -6.30
C LYS A 106 14.34 5.23 -5.14
N SER A 107 15.61 5.57 -5.26
CA SER A 107 16.61 5.20 -4.25
C SER A 107 16.26 5.82 -2.91
N ARG A 108 15.86 7.09 -2.91
CA ARG A 108 15.43 7.75 -1.69
C ARG A 108 14.11 7.18 -1.17
N ALA A 109 13.15 6.94 -2.04
CA ALA A 109 11.86 6.36 -1.66
C ALA A 109 12.03 4.99 -0.99
N GLU A 110 12.90 4.12 -1.50
CA GLU A 110 13.22 2.83 -0.90
C GLU A 110 13.87 2.97 0.47
N ILE A 111 14.85 3.87 0.63
CA ILE A 111 15.52 4.11 1.92
C ILE A 111 14.50 4.58 2.96
N GLU A 112 13.73 5.60 2.64
CA GLU A 112 12.76 6.20 3.56
C GLU A 112 11.63 5.22 3.88
N TYR A 113 11.13 4.48 2.87
CA TYR A 113 10.11 3.44 3.07
C TYR A 113 10.61 2.34 4.01
N ASN A 114 11.81 1.82 3.79
CA ASN A 114 12.38 0.77 4.63
C ASN A 114 12.59 1.24 6.08
N TYR A 115 13.01 2.49 6.27
CA TYR A 115 13.11 3.08 7.61
C TYR A 115 11.73 3.12 8.28
N VAL A 116 10.71 3.66 7.60
CA VAL A 116 9.35 3.77 8.15
C VAL A 116 8.76 2.39 8.45
N ALA A 117 8.79 1.48 7.47
CA ALA A 117 8.21 0.14 7.59
C ALA A 117 8.88 -0.69 8.70
N SER A 118 10.21 -0.64 8.82
CA SER A 118 10.94 -1.40 9.85
C SER A 118 10.66 -0.89 11.26
N ASN A 119 10.54 0.42 11.45
CA ASN A 119 10.21 1.00 12.74
C ASN A 119 8.76 0.72 13.13
N LEU A 120 7.80 0.86 12.21
CA LEU A 120 6.41 0.52 12.47
C LEU A 120 6.22 -0.96 12.80
N LYS A 121 6.93 -1.85 12.10
CA LYS A 121 6.94 -3.29 12.42
C LYS A 121 7.42 -3.55 13.85
N LYS A 122 8.55 -2.95 14.26
CA LYS A 122 9.06 -3.07 15.64
C LYS A 122 8.05 -2.58 16.67
N LEU A 123 7.42 -1.44 16.42
CA LEU A 123 6.43 -0.86 17.33
C LEU A 123 5.16 -1.72 17.46
N SER A 124 4.75 -2.35 16.35
CA SER A 124 3.68 -3.34 16.33
C SER A 124 4.05 -4.58 17.16
N GLU A 125 5.24 -5.15 16.96
CA GLU A 125 5.72 -6.33 17.70
C GLU A 125 5.85 -6.06 19.21
N GLN A 126 6.23 -4.82 19.58
CA GLN A 126 6.29 -4.36 20.97
C GLN A 126 4.91 -4.01 21.56
N LYS A 127 3.82 -4.15 20.78
CA LYS A 127 2.44 -3.80 21.19
C LYS A 127 2.29 -2.34 21.62
N VAL A 128 3.14 -1.46 21.09
CA VAL A 128 3.06 0.00 21.30
C VAL A 128 1.91 0.59 20.49
N LEU A 129 1.68 0.04 19.28
CA LEU A 129 0.61 0.45 18.38
C LEU A 129 -0.67 -0.37 18.65
N PRO A 130 -1.84 0.29 18.72
CA PRO A 130 -3.12 -0.42 18.82
C PRO A 130 -3.36 -1.32 17.59
N PRO A 131 -3.97 -2.52 17.74
CA PRO A 131 -4.31 -3.39 16.61
C PRO A 131 -5.16 -2.69 15.54
N ASP A 132 -6.16 -1.91 15.97
CA ASP A 132 -7.07 -1.19 15.06
C ASP A 132 -6.32 -0.13 14.22
N TRP A 133 -5.23 0.42 14.75
CA TRP A 133 -4.37 1.38 14.03
C TRP A 133 -3.57 0.70 12.93
N ILE A 134 -3.09 -0.53 13.19
CA ILE A 134 -2.35 -1.32 12.21
C ILE A 134 -3.28 -1.65 11.05
N GLU A 135 -4.53 -2.05 11.33
CA GLU A 135 -5.51 -2.33 10.30
C GLU A 135 -5.94 -1.08 9.51
N SER A 136 -6.13 0.07 10.19
CA SER A 136 -6.55 1.31 9.52
C SER A 136 -5.49 1.87 8.56
N THR A 137 -4.21 1.63 8.83
CA THR A 137 -3.09 2.14 8.03
C THR A 137 -2.53 1.10 7.06
N ARG A 138 -2.89 -0.19 7.21
CA ARG A 138 -2.35 -1.29 6.40
C ARG A 138 -2.47 -1.03 4.91
N ILE A 139 -3.68 -0.71 4.44
CA ILE A 139 -3.95 -0.51 3.01
C ILE A 139 -3.12 0.66 2.46
N ASP A 140 -3.03 1.76 3.19
CA ASP A 140 -2.23 2.92 2.80
C ASP A 140 -0.74 2.56 2.68
N PHE A 141 -0.18 1.82 3.64
CA PHE A 141 1.21 1.35 3.54
C PHE A 141 1.44 0.38 2.40
N GLU A 142 0.48 -0.50 2.11
CA GLU A 142 0.55 -1.42 0.99
C GLU A 142 0.50 -0.70 -0.36
N LYS A 143 -0.27 0.39 -0.45
CA LYS A 143 -0.29 1.28 -1.62
C LYS A 143 1.06 1.95 -1.83
N ILE A 144 1.66 2.47 -0.77
CA ILE A 144 2.97 3.11 -0.85
C ILE A 144 4.07 2.10 -1.21
N ASP A 145 4.09 0.92 -0.60
CA ASP A 145 5.01 -0.19 -0.94
C ASP A 145 4.97 -0.51 -2.44
N TRP A 146 3.76 -0.59 -2.99
CA TRP A 146 3.54 -0.85 -4.40
C TRP A 146 4.08 0.25 -5.30
N VAL A 147 3.83 1.52 -4.95
CA VAL A 147 4.38 2.66 -5.71
C VAL A 147 5.91 2.66 -5.67
N VAL A 148 6.51 2.47 -4.49
CA VAL A 148 7.98 2.43 -4.32
C VAL A 148 8.61 1.37 -5.24
N LYS A 149 8.05 0.17 -5.26
CA LYS A 149 8.55 -0.95 -6.10
C LYS A 149 8.50 -0.66 -7.60
N ARG A 150 7.58 0.20 -8.03
CA ARG A 150 7.32 0.53 -9.43
C ARG A 150 7.98 1.82 -9.92
N LEU A 151 8.56 2.61 -9.02
CA LEU A 151 9.41 3.72 -9.43
C LEU A 151 10.55 3.18 -10.31
N SER A 152 10.84 3.92 -11.39
CA SER A 152 11.85 3.57 -12.38
C SER A 152 13.23 4.03 -11.94
#